data_AF-A0A817SPK5-F1
#
_entry.id   AF-A0A817SPK5-F1
#
_cell.length_a   1.000
_cell.length_b   1.000
_cell.length_c   1.000
_cell.angle_alpha   90.00
_cell.angle_beta   90.00
_cell.angle_gamma   90.00
#
_symmetry.space_group_name_H-M   'P 1'
#
loop_
_entity.id
_entity.type
_entity.pdbx_description
1 polymer ?
#
loop_
_entity_poly.entity_id
_entity_poly.type
_entity_poly.pdbx_seq_one_letter_code
_entity_poly.pdbx_strand_id
1 'polypeptide(L)'
;MMWLGACAEGLTTPVILENGTMDVEVYINEVLPIALECGNRMLGSDWTYQQNGARPHTHRFTQEWCAENFSDWSVGHPIHLTYAPWITVYGTSWVNV
;
A
#
# COMPACT_ATOMS: atom_id res chain seq x y z
N MET A 1 -3.89 6.20 14.00
CA MET A 1 -3.80 4.99 13.15
C MET A 1 -2.45 5.00 12.44
N MET A 2 -1.87 3.85 12.11
CA MET A 2 -0.61 3.79 11.37
C MET A 2 -0.80 2.96 10.10
N TRP A 3 -0.21 3.42 9.01
CA TRP A 3 0.00 2.62 7.82
C TRP A 3 1.49 2.24 7.70
N LEU A 4 1.73 1.00 7.28
CA LEU A 4 3.07 0.46 7.05
C LEU A 4 3.03 -0.59 5.94
N GLY A 5 3.97 -0.50 5.00
CA GLY A 5 4.25 -1.54 4.01
C GLY A 5 5.49 -2.35 4.39
N ALA A 6 5.53 -3.60 3.94
CA ALA A 6 6.68 -4.48 4.15
C ALA A 6 7.04 -5.24 2.86
N CYS A 7 8.33 -5.47 2.65
CA CYS A 7 8.89 -6.34 1.61
C CYS A 7 10.09 -7.13 2.15
N ALA A 8 10.74 -7.93 1.30
CA ALA A 8 11.91 -8.71 1.69
C ALA A 8 13.12 -7.85 2.15
N GLU A 9 13.22 -6.62 1.66
CA GLU A 9 14.31 -5.69 1.98
C GLU A 9 14.04 -4.85 3.24
N GLY A 10 12.80 -4.86 3.77
CA GLY A 10 12.46 -4.17 5.01
C GLY A 10 11.08 -3.52 5.00
N LEU A 11 10.99 -2.40 5.72
CA LEU A 11 9.74 -1.68 5.98
C LEU A 11 9.75 -0.32 5.27
N THR A 12 8.57 0.13 4.84
CA THR A 12 8.39 1.51 4.36
C THR A 12 8.54 2.50 5.53
N THR A 13 8.70 3.79 5.20
CA THR A 13 8.47 4.84 6.19
C THR A 13 7.03 4.72 6.72
N PRO A 14 6.80 4.69 8.04
CA PRO A 14 5.45 4.62 8.60
C PRO A 14 4.71 5.93 8.35
N VAL A 15 3.44 5.84 7.98
CA VAL A 15 2.54 7.00 7.88
C VAL A 15 1.67 7.02 9.13
N ILE A 16 1.80 8.06 9.94
CA ILE A 16 1.08 8.23 11.20
C ILE A 16 -0.13 9.15 10.95
N LEU A 17 -1.34 8.59 11.05
CA LEU A 17 -2.59 9.30 10.86
C LEU A 17 -3.13 9.74 12.23
N GLU A 18 -2.97 11.03 12.55
CA GLU A 18 -3.31 11.61 13.85
C GLU A 18 -4.82 11.53 14.16
N ASN A 19 -5.67 11.73 13.15
CA ASN A 19 -7.13 11.66 13.31
C ASN A 19 -7.70 10.23 13.33
N GLY A 20 -6.84 9.21 13.24
CA GLY A 20 -7.23 7.81 13.42
C GLY A 20 -8.02 7.15 12.29
N THR A 21 -8.50 7.91 11.31
CA THR A 21 -9.25 7.39 10.15
C THR A 21 -8.47 7.54 8.86
N MET A 22 -8.51 6.49 8.03
CA MET A 22 -7.97 6.49 6.67
C MET A 22 -9.14 6.45 5.70
N ASP A 23 -9.44 7.59 5.09
CA ASP A 23 -10.38 7.68 3.97
C ASP A 23 -9.63 7.64 2.63
N VAL A 24 -10.36 7.83 1.53
CA VAL A 24 -9.79 7.77 0.19
C VAL A 24 -8.79 8.91 -0.07
N GLU A 25 -9.06 10.12 0.42
CA GLU A 25 -8.20 11.28 0.16
C GLU A 25 -6.88 11.14 0.92
N VAL A 26 -6.95 10.76 2.20
CA VAL A 26 -5.77 10.48 3.03
C VAL A 26 -4.96 9.33 2.42
N TYR A 27 -5.61 8.26 1.98
CA TYR A 27 -4.90 7.13 1.37
C TYR A 27 -4.15 7.54 0.08
N ILE A 28 -4.81 8.27 -0.82
CA ILE A 28 -4.21 8.71 -2.07
C ILE A 28 -3.08 9.73 -1.84
N ASN A 29 -3.28 10.70 -0.94
CA ASN A 29 -2.37 11.82 -0.79
C ASN A 29 -1.19 11.55 0.16
N GLU A 30 -1.39 10.70 1.18
CA GLU A 30 -0.37 10.50 2.22
C GLU A 30 0.26 9.11 2.17
N VAL A 31 -0.47 8.09 1.71
CA VAL A 31 -0.01 6.71 1.78
C VAL A 31 0.60 6.24 0.45
N LEU A 32 -0.13 6.35 -0.66
CA LEU A 32 0.33 5.83 -1.96
C LEU A 32 1.66 6.43 -2.44
N PRO A 33 1.95 7.74 -2.25
CA PRO A 33 3.25 8.30 -2.64
C PRO A 33 4.41 7.69 -1.85
N ILE A 34 4.21 7.47 -0.54
CA ILE A 34 5.22 6.84 0.33
C ILE A 34 5.45 5.38 -0.07
N ALA A 35 4.38 4.65 -0.40
CA ALA A 35 4.48 3.29 -0.89
C ALA A 35 5.31 3.22 -2.20
N LEU A 36 5.02 4.11 -3.15
CA LEU A 36 5.74 4.20 -4.43
C LEU A 36 7.21 4.57 -4.25
N GLU A 37 7.50 5.60 -3.47
CA GLU A 37 8.87 6.01 -3.18
C GLU A 37 9.66 4.88 -2.53
N CYS A 38 9.10 4.25 -1.51
CA CYS A 38 9.76 3.15 -0.80
C CYS A 38 9.96 1.94 -1.70
N GLY A 39 8.95 1.54 -2.48
CA GLY A 39 9.05 0.42 -3.42
C GLY A 39 10.11 0.65 -4.47
N ASN A 40 10.14 1.84 -5.08
CA ASN A 40 11.18 2.18 -6.06
C ASN A 40 12.58 2.17 -5.45
N ARG A 41 12.73 2.67 -4.21
CA ARG A 41 14.00 2.67 -3.49
C ARG A 41 14.47 1.27 -3.11
N MET A 42 13.57 0.40 -2.67
CA MET A 42 13.91 -0.92 -2.11
C MET A 42 13.97 -2.02 -3.17
N LEU A 43 13.08 -1.97 -4.17
CA LEU A 43 12.85 -3.07 -5.12
C LEU A 43 13.15 -2.67 -6.58
N GLY A 44 13.49 -1.40 -6.84
CA GLY A 44 13.70 -0.90 -8.20
C GLY A 44 12.38 -0.65 -8.93
N SER A 45 12.36 -0.86 -10.25
CA SER A 45 11.20 -0.51 -11.10
C SER A 45 10.23 -1.66 -11.39
N ASP A 46 10.53 -2.88 -10.94
CA ASP A 46 9.77 -4.10 -11.28
C ASP A 46 9.31 -4.80 -10.00
N TRP A 47 8.18 -4.33 -9.46
CA TRP A 47 7.58 -4.83 -8.24
C TRP A 47 6.06 -4.63 -8.25
N THR A 48 5.38 -5.40 -7.40
CA THR A 48 3.91 -5.37 -7.27
C THR A 48 3.50 -4.69 -5.97
N TYR A 49 2.62 -3.68 -6.06
CA TYR A 49 1.96 -3.11 -4.88
C TYR A 49 0.72 -3.94 -4.51
N GLN A 50 0.67 -4.47 -3.28
CA GLN A 50 -0.43 -5.33 -2.83
C GLN A 50 -1.18 -4.72 -1.63
N GLN A 51 -2.49 -4.56 -1.78
CA GLN A 51 -3.39 -4.00 -0.77
C GLN A 51 -4.63 -4.89 -0.54
N ASN A 52 -5.24 -4.81 0.65
CA ASN A 52 -6.47 -5.54 0.93
C ASN A 52 -7.72 -4.85 0.34
N GLY A 53 -8.90 -5.48 0.43
CA GLY A 53 -10.17 -4.96 -0.10
C GLY A 53 -10.85 -3.88 0.76
N ALA A 54 -10.12 -3.10 1.56
CA ALA A 54 -10.74 -2.01 2.33
C ALA A 54 -11.30 -0.92 1.40
N ARG A 55 -12.35 -0.20 1.87
CA ARG A 55 -13.05 0.80 1.05
C ARG A 55 -12.15 1.85 0.39
N PRO A 56 -11.17 2.47 1.09
CA PRO A 56 -10.23 3.39 0.47
C PRO A 56 -9.39 2.72 -0.62
N HIS A 57 -8.98 1.47 -0.40
CA HIS A 57 -8.13 0.74 -1.34
C HIS A 57 -8.88 0.41 -2.63
N THR A 58 -10.16 0.02 -2.55
CA THR A 58 -11.01 -0.34 -3.71
C THR A 58 -11.66 0.86 -4.38
N HIS A 59 -11.49 2.08 -3.87
CA HIS A 59 -12.17 3.26 -4.40
C HIS A 59 -11.69 3.57 -5.82
N ARG A 60 -12.59 3.99 -6.73
CA ARG A 60 -12.25 4.23 -8.15
C ARG A 60 -11.01 5.10 -8.32
N PHE A 61 -10.95 6.25 -7.64
CA PHE A 61 -9.79 7.16 -7.72
C PHE A 61 -8.48 6.54 -7.21
N THR A 62 -8.55 5.65 -6.22
CA THR A 62 -7.37 4.91 -5.76
C THR A 62 -6.91 3.91 -6.79
N GLN A 63 -7.84 3.19 -7.43
CA GLN A 63 -7.53 2.22 -8.47
C GLN A 63 -6.94 2.91 -9.71
N GLU A 64 -7.51 4.05 -10.11
CA GLU A 64 -6.98 4.91 -11.19
C GLU A 64 -5.56 5.38 -10.86
N TRP A 65 -5.34 5.92 -9.65
CA TRP A 65 -4.01 6.33 -9.19
C TRP A 65 -3.01 5.17 -9.25
N CYS A 66 -3.39 3.97 -8.78
CA CYS A 66 -2.51 2.81 -8.81
C CYS A 66 -2.15 2.40 -10.23
N ALA A 67 -3.11 2.42 -11.16
CA ALA A 67 -2.88 2.09 -12.56
C ALA A 67 -1.99 3.11 -13.29
N GLU A 68 -2.00 4.37 -12.88
CA GLU A 68 -1.17 5.43 -13.46
C GLU A 68 0.26 5.45 -12.91
N ASN A 69 0.49 4.96 -11.68
CA ASN A 69 1.73 5.18 -10.95
C ASN A 69 2.53 3.91 -10.64
N PHE A 70 1.88 2.76 -10.42
CA PHE A 70 2.57 1.50 -10.17
C PHE A 70 2.78 0.70 -11.46
N SER A 71 3.95 0.07 -11.59
CA SER A 71 4.25 -0.88 -12.66
C SER A 71 3.32 -2.10 -12.63
N ASP A 72 2.98 -2.56 -11.43
CA ASP A 72 2.03 -3.65 -11.19
C ASP A 72 1.35 -3.45 -9.82
N TRP A 73 0.07 -3.79 -9.72
CA TRP A 73 -0.68 -3.69 -8.47
C TRP A 73 -1.85 -4.67 -8.40
N SER A 74 -2.22 -5.06 -7.17
CA SER A 74 -3.36 -5.95 -6.94
C SER A 74 -4.13 -5.61 -5.67
N VAL A 75 -5.43 -5.93 -5.68
CA VAL A 75 -6.33 -5.82 -4.54
C VAL A 75 -6.82 -7.21 -4.14
N GLY A 76 -6.75 -7.54 -2.85
CA GLY A 76 -7.31 -8.76 -2.28
C GLY A 76 -6.30 -9.61 -1.51
N HIS A 77 -6.74 -10.81 -1.10
CA HIS A 77 -5.85 -11.80 -0.49
C HIS A 77 -5.01 -12.46 -1.59
N PRO A 78 -3.68 -12.61 -1.42
CA PRO A 78 -2.84 -13.14 -2.47
C PRO A 78 -3.07 -14.65 -2.54
N ILE A 79 -3.71 -15.13 -3.61
CA ILE A 79 -3.83 -16.58 -3.87
C ILE A 79 -2.78 -17.05 -4.89
N HIS A 80 -2.00 -16.18 -5.54
CA HIS A 80 -0.94 -16.64 -6.44
C HIS A 80 0.42 -16.00 -6.18
N LEU A 81 1.18 -16.73 -5.36
CA LEU A 81 2.63 -16.91 -5.43
C LEU A 81 3.05 -17.12 -6.89
N THR A 82 3.95 -16.28 -7.43
CA THR A 82 5.08 -16.68 -8.29
C THR A 82 5.86 -15.45 -8.80
N TYR A 83 7.10 -15.29 -8.29
CA TYR A 83 8.28 -14.63 -8.89
C TYR A 83 8.50 -13.10 -8.86
N ALA A 84 7.54 -12.21 -8.53
CA ALA A 84 7.84 -10.77 -8.43
C ALA A 84 8.11 -10.32 -6.97
N PRO A 85 9.02 -9.36 -6.70
CA PRO A 85 9.13 -8.76 -5.38
C PRO A 85 7.91 -7.86 -5.10
N TRP A 86 7.38 -7.90 -3.88
CA TRP A 86 6.15 -7.16 -3.51
C TRP A 86 6.32 -6.31 -2.26
N ILE A 87 5.60 -5.18 -2.21
CA ILE A 87 5.24 -4.52 -0.96
C ILE A 87 3.83 -4.97 -0.59
N THR A 88 3.71 -5.70 0.52
CA THR A 88 2.42 -6.03 1.13
C THR A 88 2.05 -4.96 2.14
N VAL A 89 0.83 -4.44 2.00
CA VAL A 89 0.23 -3.52 2.97
C VAL A 89 -0.63 -4.28 3.97
N TYR A 90 -0.25 -4.20 5.24
CA TYR A 90 -1.13 -4.50 6.35
C TYR A 90 -1.68 -3.18 6.92
N GLY A 91 -2.86 -2.77 6.46
CA GLY A 91 -3.63 -1.75 7.17
C GLY A 91 -4.13 -2.33 8.49
N THR A 92 -3.36 -2.18 9.57
CA THR A 92 -3.81 -2.60 10.90
C THR A 92 -4.63 -1.46 11.53
N SER A 93 -5.94 -1.66 11.59
CA SER A 93 -6.75 -0.98 12.60
C SER A 93 -6.45 -1.67 13.93
N TRP A 94 -5.48 -1.15 14.70
CA TRP A 94 -5.45 -1.44 16.13
C TRP A 94 -6.53 -0.58 16.78
N VAL A 95 -7.73 -1.14 16.92
CA VAL A 95 -8.62 -0.77 18.02
C VAL A 95 -8.54 -1.91 19.03
N ASN A 96 -7.89 -1.61 20.16
CA ASN A 96 -7.77 -2.36 21.41
C ASN A 96 -6.91 -3.65 21.41
N VAL A 97 -5.69 -3.49 21.93
CA VAL A 97 -5.13 -4.39 22.96
C VAL A 97 -4.90 -3.58 24.22
#